data_AF-A0A2G9GZ49-F1
#
_entry.id   AF-A0A2G9GZ49-F1
#
_cell.length_a   1.000
_cell.length_b   1.000
_cell.length_c   1.000
_cell.angle_alpha   90.00
_cell.angle_beta   90.00
_cell.angle_gamma   90.00
#
_symmetry.space_group_name_H-M   'P 1'
#
loop_
_entity.id
_entity.type
_entity.pdbx_description
1 polymer ?
#
loop_
_entity_poly.entity_id
_entity_poly.type
_entity_poly.pdbx_seq_one_letter_code
_entity_poly.pdbx_strand_id
1 'polypeptide(L)'
;MGDEREILLNYQNKDRAFVRCVSHAHDELHSFRTWLKWLCVDQSTAWTASLSWFVFLALVILVPAISHFVLACGDCDSRHSRPYDTVAQLSLSGVATISFICLSSFVRKYGLRRFLFFDKLREESETVRKGYTEQFNRSLKILFIFVLPCFAAESAYKIWWYSSGGTRLPFLGNVIVSNTVACILELCSWFYRTVVFFLVCILFRLICYLQILRLQDFALVFQVDSDVESVLREHLRIRRHLRIISHRYRAFILWALIFITASQFASLLMTTRSNAHVNIYHAGELALCSVSLLAGLLILLRSAARITHKAQAVTSLAAKWHVCATIDSFDTTETETPVAQVAQQQTFGGIYDASSDLDDVGDEEDELDNTKIVPSYAYSTISFQKRQALVTYFENNRAGITIYGFMLDRSSLHTVFGIELSLVLWLLGKTVGIS
;
A
#
# COMPACT_ATOMS: atom_id res chain seq x y z
N MET A 1 4.93 -43.26 39.40
CA MET A 1 5.74 -43.44 38.17
C MET A 1 4.90 -43.55 36.89
N GLY A 2 3.55 -43.55 36.96
CA GLY A 2 2.66 -43.53 35.80
C GLY A 2 2.36 -42.12 35.26
N ASP A 3 2.20 -41.14 36.13
CA ASP A 3 1.74 -39.78 35.75
C ASP A 3 2.75 -38.97 34.94
N GLU A 4 4.06 -39.11 35.17
CA GLU A 4 5.07 -38.40 34.37
C GLU A 4 5.14 -38.91 32.92
N ARG A 5 4.82 -40.18 32.68
CA ARG A 5 4.76 -40.74 31.32
C ARG A 5 3.52 -40.26 30.55
N GLU A 6 2.39 -40.09 31.22
CA GLU A 6 1.20 -39.51 30.59
C GLU A 6 1.39 -38.03 30.26
N ILE A 7 2.06 -37.25 31.10
CA ILE A 7 2.36 -35.85 30.82
C ILE A 7 3.32 -35.71 29.62
N LEU A 8 4.35 -36.56 29.53
CA LEU A 8 5.29 -36.56 28.40
C LEU A 8 4.63 -37.04 27.09
N LEU A 9 3.74 -38.03 27.15
CA LEU A 9 2.97 -38.49 25.99
C LEU A 9 1.95 -37.44 25.53
N ASN A 10 1.33 -36.69 26.45
CA ASN A 10 0.39 -35.63 26.12
C ASN A 10 1.10 -34.38 25.57
N TYR A 11 2.34 -34.11 26.01
CA TYR A 11 3.21 -33.09 25.42
C TYR A 11 3.65 -33.48 23.99
N GLN A 12 4.07 -34.75 23.78
CA GLN A 12 4.37 -35.26 22.44
C GLN A 12 3.16 -35.32 21.50
N ASN A 13 1.95 -35.57 22.01
CA ASN A 13 0.73 -35.55 21.20
C ASN A 13 0.25 -34.12 20.88
N LYS A 14 0.46 -33.14 21.77
CA LYS A 14 0.26 -31.72 21.43
C LYS A 14 1.24 -31.27 20.36
N ASP A 15 2.52 -31.62 20.47
CA ASP A 15 3.52 -31.31 19.43
C ASP A 15 3.18 -31.99 18.09
N ARG A 16 2.62 -33.21 18.10
CA ARG A 16 2.16 -33.89 16.87
C ARG A 16 0.85 -33.32 16.31
N ALA A 17 -0.02 -32.75 17.14
CA ALA A 17 -1.23 -32.05 16.68
C ALA A 17 -0.89 -30.70 15.99
N PHE A 18 0.21 -30.05 16.39
CA PHE A 18 0.76 -28.87 15.71
C PHE A 18 1.55 -29.18 14.42
N VAL A 19 1.73 -30.45 14.07
CA VAL A 19 2.45 -30.85 12.83
C VAL A 19 1.50 -30.98 11.62
N ARG A 20 0.18 -30.80 11.76
CA ARG A 20 -0.78 -31.12 10.69
C ARG A 20 -1.75 -30.00 10.33
N CYS A 21 -1.20 -28.82 10.03
CA CYS A 21 -1.73 -27.87 9.04
C CYS A 21 -0.55 -27.06 8.47
N VAL A 22 0.42 -27.76 7.87
CA VAL A 22 1.46 -27.11 7.07
C VAL A 22 0.81 -26.64 5.77
N SER A 23 0.13 -25.48 5.77
CA SER A 23 0.00 -24.74 4.51
C SER A 23 1.42 -24.34 4.12
N HIS A 24 1.97 -25.01 3.12
CA HIS A 24 3.31 -24.71 2.65
C HIS A 24 3.28 -23.29 2.07
N ALA A 25 3.80 -22.30 2.81
CA ALA A 25 3.98 -20.92 2.34
C ALA A 25 4.87 -20.82 1.07
N HIS A 26 5.49 -21.94 0.67
CA HIS A 26 6.13 -22.08 -0.64
C HIS A 26 5.10 -21.96 -1.79
N ASP A 27 3.87 -22.44 -1.63
CA ASP A 27 2.81 -22.36 -2.64
C ASP A 27 2.23 -20.94 -2.77
N GLU A 28 2.08 -20.21 -1.65
CA GLU A 28 1.48 -18.87 -1.68
C GLU A 28 2.38 -17.83 -2.38
N LEU A 29 3.70 -17.89 -2.11
CA LEU A 29 4.70 -17.07 -2.80
C LEU A 29 5.02 -17.59 -4.20
N HIS A 30 4.70 -18.85 -4.52
CA HIS A 30 4.94 -19.42 -5.85
C HIS A 30 4.15 -18.67 -6.91
N SER A 31 2.86 -18.41 -6.67
CA SER A 31 2.02 -17.63 -7.60
C SER A 31 2.62 -16.24 -7.85
N PHE A 32 3.01 -15.53 -6.78
CA PHE A 32 3.62 -14.21 -6.89
C PHE A 32 4.97 -14.22 -7.62
N ARG A 33 5.83 -15.17 -7.29
CA ARG A 33 7.15 -15.29 -7.92
C ARG A 33 7.03 -15.69 -9.38
N THR A 34 6.07 -16.56 -9.70
CA THR A 34 5.75 -16.92 -11.09
C THR A 34 5.24 -15.69 -11.85
N TRP A 35 4.40 -14.88 -11.22
CA TRP A 35 3.92 -13.62 -11.79
C TRP A 35 5.04 -12.58 -11.99
N LEU A 36 5.96 -12.42 -11.03
CA LEU A 36 7.15 -11.56 -11.19
C LEU A 36 8.10 -12.06 -12.27
N LYS A 37 8.25 -13.37 -12.41
CA LYS A 37 9.03 -14.00 -13.50
C LYS A 37 8.38 -13.74 -14.84
N TRP A 38 7.05 -13.86 -14.93
CA TRP A 38 6.29 -13.57 -16.15
C TRP A 38 6.43 -12.09 -16.54
N LEU A 39 6.40 -11.20 -15.55
CA LEU A 39 6.67 -9.77 -15.75
C LEU A 39 8.16 -9.46 -16.01
N CYS A 40 9.07 -10.44 -15.99
CA CYS A 40 10.52 -10.23 -16.16
C CYS A 40 11.16 -9.28 -15.13
N VAL A 41 10.60 -9.21 -13.91
CA VAL A 41 11.09 -8.34 -12.82
C VAL A 41 11.88 -9.14 -11.75
N ASP A 42 11.97 -10.47 -11.89
CA ASP A 42 12.68 -11.34 -10.94
C ASP A 42 14.21 -11.21 -11.04
N GLN A 43 14.82 -10.59 -10.02
CA GLN A 43 16.29 -10.42 -9.90
C GLN A 43 16.96 -11.46 -8.99
N SER A 44 16.37 -12.63 -8.81
CA SER A 44 16.89 -13.63 -7.87
C SER A 44 18.21 -14.30 -8.28
N THR A 45 18.56 -14.33 -9.56
CA THR A 45 19.84 -14.85 -10.07
C THR A 45 20.54 -13.82 -10.96
N ALA A 46 21.85 -13.93 -11.14
CA ALA A 46 22.60 -12.99 -11.99
C ALA A 46 22.09 -12.98 -13.45
N TRP A 47 21.71 -14.15 -13.98
CA TRP A 47 21.12 -14.27 -15.31
C TRP A 47 19.74 -13.60 -15.40
N THR A 48 18.84 -13.89 -14.47
CA THR A 48 17.50 -13.27 -14.48
C THR A 48 17.56 -11.78 -14.18
N ALA A 49 18.55 -11.32 -13.41
CA ALA A 49 18.81 -9.91 -13.22
C ALA A 49 19.25 -9.25 -14.53
N SER A 50 20.21 -9.82 -15.26
CA SER A 50 20.63 -9.31 -16.57
C SER A 50 19.45 -9.25 -17.56
N LEU A 51 18.65 -10.32 -17.61
CA LEU A 51 17.43 -10.36 -18.43
C LEU A 51 16.42 -9.28 -18.02
N SER A 52 16.19 -9.08 -16.71
CA SER A 52 15.28 -8.05 -16.21
C SER A 52 15.72 -6.65 -16.60
N TRP A 53 17.02 -6.36 -16.54
CA TRP A 53 17.59 -5.08 -16.96
C TRP A 53 17.47 -4.88 -18.47
N PHE A 54 17.70 -5.93 -19.26
CA PHE A 54 17.53 -5.88 -20.71
C PHE A 54 16.07 -5.58 -21.10
N VAL A 55 15.12 -6.33 -20.54
CA VAL A 55 13.68 -6.14 -20.79
C VAL A 55 13.24 -4.75 -20.32
N PHE A 56 13.73 -4.31 -19.16
CA PHE A 56 13.47 -2.96 -18.65
C PHE A 56 13.99 -1.88 -19.61
N LEU A 57 15.25 -1.94 -20.06
CA LEU A 57 15.79 -0.95 -20.99
C LEU A 57 15.04 -0.97 -22.33
N ALA A 58 14.69 -2.16 -22.82
CA ALA A 58 13.92 -2.31 -24.06
C ALA A 58 12.52 -1.69 -23.94
N LEU A 59 11.73 -2.11 -22.94
CA LEU A 59 10.33 -1.72 -22.82
C LEU A 59 10.12 -0.34 -22.20
N VAL A 60 11.03 0.16 -21.36
CA VAL A 60 10.86 1.45 -20.66
C VAL A 60 11.56 2.59 -21.38
N ILE A 61 12.64 2.33 -22.11
CA ILE A 61 13.45 3.39 -22.73
C ILE A 61 13.42 3.26 -24.25
N LEU A 62 13.83 2.10 -24.79
CA LEU A 62 14.05 1.94 -26.22
C LEU A 62 12.75 2.03 -27.03
N VAL A 63 11.71 1.28 -26.66
CA VAL A 63 10.41 1.30 -27.36
C VAL A 63 9.77 2.70 -27.36
N PRO A 64 9.62 3.41 -26.23
CA PRO A 64 9.10 4.78 -26.27
C PRO A 64 10.00 5.73 -27.06
N ALA A 65 11.33 5.64 -26.94
CA ALA A 65 12.22 6.48 -27.74
C ALA A 65 12.02 6.25 -29.25
N ILE A 66 11.96 4.99 -29.69
CA ILE A 66 11.69 4.65 -31.09
C ILE A 66 10.31 5.15 -31.51
N SER A 67 9.27 4.93 -30.71
CA SER A 67 7.91 5.41 -30.99
C SER A 67 7.91 6.93 -31.19
N HIS A 68 8.53 7.68 -30.29
CA HIS A 68 8.62 9.14 -30.39
C HIS A 68 9.39 9.60 -31.64
N PHE A 69 10.58 9.06 -31.91
CA PHE A 69 11.41 9.53 -33.04
C PHE A 69 10.93 9.05 -34.41
N VAL A 70 10.35 7.84 -34.49
CA VAL A 70 9.91 7.24 -35.75
C VAL A 70 8.49 7.68 -36.13
N LEU A 71 7.62 7.95 -35.16
CA LEU A 71 6.25 8.43 -35.40
C LEU A 71 6.14 9.97 -35.35
N ALA A 72 7.23 10.68 -35.02
CA ALA A 72 7.32 12.14 -35.15
C ALA A 72 7.25 12.55 -36.63
N CYS A 73 6.02 12.69 -37.11
CA CYS A 73 5.69 13.06 -38.47
C CYS A 73 5.28 14.53 -38.48
N GLY A 74 6.11 15.40 -39.08
CA GLY A 74 5.80 16.83 -39.24
C GLY A 74 4.63 17.11 -40.19
N ASP A 75 4.33 16.19 -41.12
CA ASP A 75 3.33 16.33 -42.18
C ASP A 75 2.07 15.46 -41.97
N CYS A 76 1.79 15.06 -40.73
CA CYS A 76 0.66 14.19 -40.42
C CYS A 76 -0.65 14.98 -40.28
N ASP A 77 -1.77 14.34 -40.63
CA ASP A 77 -3.11 14.94 -40.55
C ASP A 77 -3.38 15.44 -39.13
N SER A 78 -4.13 16.53 -39.03
CA SER A 78 -4.51 17.21 -37.80
C SER A 78 -5.01 16.24 -36.72
N ARG A 79 -5.76 15.18 -37.10
CA ARG A 79 -6.30 14.12 -36.21
C ARG A 79 -5.26 13.12 -35.68
N HIS A 80 -4.09 13.00 -36.30
CA HIS A 80 -3.04 12.05 -35.93
C HIS A 80 -1.83 12.70 -35.29
N SER A 81 -1.83 14.04 -35.17
CA SER A 81 -0.81 14.77 -34.42
C SER A 81 -0.81 14.35 -32.93
N ARG A 82 0.37 14.07 -32.38
CA ARG A 82 0.58 13.64 -30.99
C ARG A 82 1.36 14.71 -30.18
N PRO A 83 0.75 15.87 -29.88
CA PRO A 83 1.47 16.98 -29.25
C PRO A 83 1.88 16.71 -27.79
N TYR A 84 1.18 15.81 -27.09
CA TYR A 84 1.39 15.54 -25.66
C TYR A 84 2.12 14.22 -25.37
N ASP A 85 2.47 13.46 -26.41
CA ASP A 85 3.09 12.14 -26.30
C ASP A 85 4.44 12.19 -25.58
N THR A 86 5.23 13.24 -25.80
CA THR A 86 6.48 13.48 -25.06
C THR A 86 6.29 13.47 -23.54
N VAL A 87 5.32 14.24 -23.05
CA VAL A 87 5.05 14.38 -21.61
C VAL A 87 4.52 13.06 -21.05
N ALA A 88 3.60 12.40 -21.74
CA ALA A 88 3.03 11.12 -21.32
C ALA A 88 4.07 9.98 -21.31
N GLN A 89 4.91 9.89 -22.32
CA GLN A 89 5.96 8.86 -22.40
C GLN A 89 7.07 9.11 -21.38
N LEU A 90 7.53 10.35 -21.21
CA LEU A 90 8.55 10.69 -20.23
C LEU A 90 8.04 10.47 -18.80
N SER A 91 6.80 10.82 -18.51
CA SER A 91 6.23 10.64 -17.19
C SER A 91 6.09 9.15 -16.83
N LEU A 92 5.51 8.35 -17.74
CA LEU A 92 5.34 6.92 -17.53
C LEU A 92 6.69 6.19 -17.41
N SER A 93 7.67 6.56 -18.23
CA SER A 93 9.00 5.96 -18.20
C SER A 93 9.79 6.39 -16.97
N GLY A 94 9.69 7.64 -16.55
CA GLY A 94 10.36 8.15 -15.35
C GLY A 94 9.81 7.52 -14.06
N VAL A 95 8.49 7.37 -13.93
CA VAL A 95 7.92 6.67 -12.78
C VAL A 95 8.26 5.19 -12.79
N ALA A 96 8.24 4.54 -13.96
CA ALA A 96 8.67 3.15 -14.10
C ALA A 96 10.15 2.97 -13.75
N THR A 97 11.04 3.92 -14.10
CA THR A 97 12.47 3.84 -13.74
C THR A 97 12.69 3.98 -12.25
N ILE A 98 12.06 4.98 -11.61
CA ILE A 98 12.12 5.16 -10.16
C ILE A 98 11.62 3.89 -9.44
N SER A 99 10.53 3.30 -9.94
CA SER A 99 9.93 2.08 -9.40
C SER A 99 10.82 0.85 -9.59
N PHE A 100 11.38 0.65 -10.77
CA PHE A 100 12.26 -0.48 -11.06
C PHE A 100 13.57 -0.41 -10.26
N ILE A 101 14.19 0.77 -10.17
CA ILE A 101 15.41 0.97 -9.37
C ILE A 101 15.12 0.69 -7.89
N CYS A 102 13.99 1.19 -7.38
CA CYS A 102 13.53 0.93 -6.02
C CYS A 102 13.38 -0.56 -5.75
N LEU A 103 12.65 -1.27 -6.62
CA LEU A 103 12.42 -2.70 -6.52
C LEU A 103 13.73 -3.50 -6.65
N SER A 104 14.59 -3.15 -7.60
CA SER A 104 15.89 -3.77 -7.82
C SER A 104 16.80 -3.64 -6.61
N SER A 105 16.88 -2.43 -6.04
CA SER A 105 17.65 -2.16 -4.82
C SER A 105 17.15 -3.01 -3.65
N PHE A 106 15.83 -3.15 -3.49
CA PHE A 106 15.25 -3.96 -2.42
C PHE A 106 15.45 -5.46 -2.60
N VAL A 107 15.25 -5.98 -3.81
CA VAL A 107 15.46 -7.39 -4.12
C VAL A 107 16.93 -7.75 -3.92
N ARG A 108 17.88 -6.91 -4.38
CA ARG A 108 19.32 -7.15 -4.22
C ARG A 108 19.78 -7.04 -2.76
N LYS A 109 19.25 -6.07 -2.00
CA LYS A 109 19.71 -5.81 -0.62
C LYS A 109 19.09 -6.74 0.42
N TYR A 110 17.84 -7.15 0.24
CA TYR A 110 17.11 -7.92 1.25
C TYR A 110 16.65 -9.29 0.76
N GLY A 111 16.41 -9.47 -0.53
CA GLY A 111 15.71 -10.63 -1.08
C GLY A 111 14.18 -10.50 -0.94
N LEU A 112 13.43 -11.07 -1.88
CA LEU A 112 11.97 -10.89 -1.98
C LEU A 112 11.21 -11.30 -0.70
N ARG A 113 11.61 -12.43 -0.10
CA ARG A 113 10.96 -13.00 1.10
C ARG A 113 11.18 -12.12 2.34
N ARG A 114 12.42 -11.68 2.56
CA ARG A 114 12.79 -10.81 3.68
C ARG A 114 12.24 -9.40 3.50
N PHE A 115 12.10 -8.96 2.25
CA PHE A 115 11.52 -7.67 1.89
C PHE A 115 10.02 -7.61 2.25
N LEU A 116 9.26 -8.65 1.91
CA LEU A 116 7.84 -8.80 2.26
C LEU A 116 7.61 -9.22 3.72
N PHE A 117 8.67 -9.35 4.52
CA PHE A 117 8.63 -9.81 5.92
C PHE A 117 8.04 -11.22 6.14
N PHE A 118 7.92 -12.04 5.09
CA PHE A 118 7.46 -13.43 5.19
C PHE A 118 8.35 -14.29 6.08
N ASP A 119 9.65 -13.98 6.20
CA ASP A 119 10.55 -14.71 7.11
C ASP A 119 10.13 -14.56 8.57
N LYS A 120 9.63 -13.38 8.95
CA LYS A 120 9.17 -13.11 10.31
C LYS A 120 7.76 -13.60 10.56
N LEU A 121 6.90 -13.64 9.54
CA LEU A 121 5.55 -14.19 9.68
C LEU A 121 5.52 -15.66 10.12
N ARG A 122 6.61 -16.41 9.92
CA ARG A 122 6.68 -17.81 10.34
C ARG A 122 6.62 -17.98 11.86
N GLU A 123 7.05 -16.96 12.59
CA GLU A 123 7.10 -16.94 14.07
C GLU A 123 5.86 -16.30 14.67
N GLU A 124 4.94 -15.78 13.84
CA GLU A 124 3.75 -15.03 14.26
C GLU A 124 2.50 -15.93 14.26
N SER A 125 1.41 -15.43 14.84
CA SER A 125 0.13 -16.13 15.00
C SER A 125 -0.45 -16.66 13.67
N GLU A 126 -1.17 -17.78 13.72
CA GLU A 126 -1.83 -18.34 12.53
C GLU A 126 -2.90 -17.42 11.95
N THR A 127 -3.51 -16.57 12.79
CA THR A 127 -4.48 -15.55 12.41
C THR A 127 -3.85 -14.47 11.54
N VAL A 128 -2.68 -13.93 11.94
CA VAL A 128 -1.93 -12.95 11.13
C VAL A 128 -1.51 -13.54 9.79
N ARG A 129 -1.09 -14.82 9.79
CA ARG A 129 -0.71 -15.50 8.54
C ARG A 129 -1.88 -15.58 7.58
N LYS A 130 -3.05 -16.08 8.02
CA LYS A 130 -4.24 -16.19 7.16
C LYS A 130 -4.72 -14.82 6.67
N GLY A 131 -4.82 -13.84 7.56
CA GLY A 131 -5.24 -12.48 7.18
C GLY A 131 -4.27 -11.82 6.19
N TYR A 132 -2.98 -12.08 6.32
CA TYR A 132 -1.99 -11.58 5.38
C TYR A 132 -2.11 -12.22 3.99
N THR A 133 -2.28 -13.55 3.89
CA THR A 133 -2.45 -14.25 2.61
C THR A 133 -3.73 -13.83 1.90
N GLU A 134 -4.81 -13.62 2.66
CA GLU A 134 -6.06 -13.10 2.13
C GLU A 134 -5.87 -11.69 1.55
N GLN A 135 -5.24 -10.79 2.32
CA GLN A 135 -4.98 -9.44 1.83
C GLN A 135 -3.97 -9.40 0.69
N PHE A 136 -3.01 -10.33 0.67
CA PHE A 136 -2.08 -10.49 -0.43
C PHE A 136 -2.83 -10.74 -1.75
N ASN A 137 -3.73 -11.73 -1.75
CA ASN A 137 -4.57 -12.05 -2.90
C ASN A 137 -5.52 -10.90 -3.26
N ARG A 138 -6.12 -10.24 -2.26
CA ARG A 138 -6.99 -9.07 -2.48
C ARG A 138 -6.22 -7.90 -3.09
N SER A 139 -5.01 -7.65 -2.63
CA SER A 139 -4.15 -6.57 -3.15
C SER A 139 -3.70 -6.85 -4.59
N LEU A 140 -3.42 -8.11 -4.94
CA LEU A 140 -3.18 -8.51 -6.33
C LEU A 140 -4.45 -8.37 -7.19
N LYS A 141 -5.63 -8.76 -6.70
CA LYS A 141 -6.89 -8.50 -7.43
C LYS A 141 -7.08 -7.01 -7.71
N ILE A 142 -6.75 -6.15 -6.76
CA ILE A 142 -6.81 -4.69 -6.94
C ILE A 142 -5.86 -4.23 -8.06
N LEU A 143 -4.66 -4.81 -8.19
CA LEU A 143 -3.78 -4.54 -9.34
C LEU A 143 -4.52 -4.76 -10.66
N PHE A 144 -5.14 -5.94 -10.80
CA PHE A 144 -5.84 -6.30 -12.03
C PHE A 144 -7.08 -5.42 -12.27
N ILE A 145 -7.83 -5.08 -11.22
CA ILE A 145 -8.99 -4.19 -11.32
C ILE A 145 -8.61 -2.78 -11.80
N PHE A 146 -7.43 -2.26 -11.45
CA PHE A 146 -6.97 -0.95 -11.94
C PHE A 146 -6.25 -1.03 -13.30
N VAL A 147 -5.38 -2.02 -13.49
CA VAL A 147 -4.56 -2.12 -14.69
C VAL A 147 -5.37 -2.57 -15.91
N LEU A 148 -6.31 -3.50 -15.75
CA LEU A 148 -7.06 -4.09 -16.87
C LEU A 148 -7.98 -3.09 -17.60
N PRO A 149 -8.79 -2.24 -16.91
CA PRO A 149 -9.58 -1.21 -17.59
C PRO A 149 -8.69 -0.15 -18.26
N CYS A 150 -7.63 0.29 -17.60
CA CYS A 150 -6.69 1.25 -18.21
C CYS A 150 -6.01 0.64 -19.44
N PHE A 151 -5.63 -0.64 -19.39
CA PHE A 151 -5.06 -1.36 -20.54
C PHE A 151 -6.07 -1.52 -21.67
N ALA A 152 -7.34 -1.81 -21.37
CA ALA A 152 -8.39 -1.91 -22.36
C ALA A 152 -8.65 -0.55 -23.05
N ALA A 153 -8.70 0.53 -22.27
CA ALA A 153 -8.84 1.89 -22.80
C ALA A 153 -7.66 2.28 -23.70
N GLU A 154 -6.43 2.02 -23.26
CA GLU A 154 -5.21 2.26 -24.05
C GLU A 154 -5.19 1.41 -25.33
N SER A 155 -5.58 0.14 -25.23
CA SER A 155 -5.67 -0.76 -26.37
C SER A 155 -6.68 -0.26 -27.40
N ALA A 156 -7.88 0.14 -26.96
CA ALA A 156 -8.89 0.71 -27.84
C ALA A 156 -8.40 1.99 -28.51
N TYR A 157 -7.73 2.87 -27.77
CA TYR A 157 -7.15 4.11 -28.29
C TYR A 157 -6.10 3.84 -29.36
N LYS A 158 -5.12 2.96 -29.10
CA LYS A 158 -4.06 2.64 -30.06
C LYS A 158 -4.57 1.87 -31.27
N ILE A 159 -5.47 0.90 -31.07
CA ILE A 159 -6.10 0.17 -32.18
C ILE A 159 -6.85 1.14 -33.09
N TRP A 160 -7.63 2.06 -32.53
CA TRP A 160 -8.31 3.10 -33.29
C TRP A 160 -7.32 4.00 -34.05
N TRP A 161 -6.23 4.44 -33.41
CA TRP A 161 -5.22 5.30 -34.03
C TRP A 161 -4.51 4.62 -35.21
N TYR A 162 -4.03 3.39 -35.00
CA TYR A 162 -3.32 2.61 -36.04
C TYR A 162 -4.25 2.13 -37.16
N SER A 163 -5.54 1.89 -36.89
CA SER A 163 -6.52 1.53 -37.91
C SER A 163 -7.01 2.72 -38.73
N SER A 164 -7.15 3.90 -38.11
CA SER A 164 -7.66 5.12 -38.76
C SER A 164 -6.58 5.91 -39.50
N GLY A 165 -5.30 5.73 -39.14
CA GLY A 165 -4.14 6.43 -39.71
C GLY A 165 -3.37 5.64 -40.77
N GLY A 166 -3.98 4.61 -41.36
CA GLY A 166 -3.31 3.72 -42.28
C GLY A 166 -2.57 4.46 -43.42
N THR A 167 -1.29 4.10 -43.61
CA THR A 167 -0.44 4.29 -44.82
C THR A 167 0.73 5.29 -44.82
N ARG A 168 1.56 5.44 -43.76
CA ARG A 168 2.83 6.22 -43.92
C ARG A 168 4.14 5.67 -43.33
N LEU A 169 4.23 4.45 -42.78
CA LEU A 169 5.50 3.92 -42.25
C LEU A 169 5.79 2.48 -42.71
N PRO A 170 6.50 2.30 -43.84
CA PRO A 170 6.91 0.97 -44.32
C PRO A 170 8.25 0.57 -43.69
N PHE A 171 8.27 0.01 -42.48
CA PHE A 171 9.51 -0.53 -41.88
C PHE A 171 9.80 -1.99 -42.27
N LEU A 172 8.78 -2.77 -42.66
CA LEU A 172 8.88 -4.23 -42.86
C LEU A 172 8.32 -4.73 -44.21
N GLY A 173 8.31 -3.88 -45.23
CA GLY A 173 7.83 -4.23 -46.59
C GLY A 173 6.30 -4.34 -46.73
N ASN A 174 5.58 -4.77 -45.68
CA ASN A 174 4.12 -4.72 -45.62
C ASN A 174 3.66 -3.74 -44.52
N VAL A 175 2.91 -2.72 -44.93
CA VAL A 175 2.40 -1.63 -44.07
C VAL A 175 1.53 -2.16 -42.94
N ILE A 176 0.74 -3.21 -43.18
CA ILE A 176 -0.16 -3.79 -42.17
C ILE A 176 0.65 -4.45 -41.06
N VAL A 177 1.63 -5.29 -41.43
CA VAL A 177 2.48 -6.01 -40.47
C VAL A 177 3.28 -5.04 -39.63
N SER A 178 3.85 -4.00 -40.26
CA SER A 178 4.62 -2.95 -39.57
C SER A 178 3.78 -2.23 -38.52
N ASN A 179 2.56 -1.81 -38.87
CA ASN A 179 1.65 -1.13 -37.95
C ASN A 179 1.18 -2.04 -36.81
N THR A 180 0.89 -3.31 -37.09
CA THR A 180 0.49 -4.28 -36.06
C THR A 180 1.62 -4.51 -35.05
N VAL A 181 2.86 -4.70 -35.52
CA VAL A 181 4.02 -4.90 -34.65
C VAL A 181 4.30 -3.66 -33.79
N ALA A 182 4.23 -2.46 -34.38
CA ALA A 182 4.39 -1.19 -33.64
C ALA A 182 3.32 -1.02 -32.55
N CYS A 183 2.05 -1.29 -32.88
CA CYS A 183 0.94 -1.24 -31.93
C CYS A 183 1.15 -2.22 -30.76
N ILE A 184 1.51 -3.48 -31.04
CA ILE A 184 1.76 -4.49 -30.01
C ILE A 184 2.94 -4.08 -29.12
N LEU A 185 4.06 -3.63 -29.70
CA LEU A 185 5.23 -3.19 -28.94
C LEU A 185 4.90 -2.02 -28.01
N GLU A 186 4.15 -1.04 -28.51
CA GLU A 186 3.69 0.10 -27.73
C GLU A 186 2.75 -0.30 -26.58
N LEU A 187 1.82 -1.22 -26.82
CA LEU A 187 0.91 -1.73 -25.79
C LEU A 187 1.66 -2.55 -24.73
N CYS A 188 2.58 -3.42 -25.15
CA CYS A 188 3.44 -4.17 -24.23
C CYS A 188 4.30 -3.23 -23.38
N SER A 189 4.86 -2.19 -24.00
CA SER A 189 5.68 -1.19 -23.33
C SER A 189 4.88 -0.36 -22.32
N TRP A 190 3.68 0.10 -22.70
CA TRP A 190 2.78 0.81 -21.79
C TRP A 190 2.37 -0.09 -20.62
N PHE A 191 1.94 -1.33 -20.90
CA PHE A 191 1.54 -2.30 -19.89
C PHE A 191 2.67 -2.58 -18.90
N TYR A 192 3.89 -2.84 -19.40
CA TYR A 192 5.04 -3.09 -18.56
C TYR A 192 5.35 -1.91 -17.63
N ARG A 193 5.39 -0.67 -18.16
CA ARG A 193 5.66 0.54 -17.36
C ARG A 193 4.61 0.75 -16.26
N THR A 194 3.33 0.61 -16.62
CA THR A 194 2.20 0.74 -15.69
C THR A 194 2.24 -0.33 -14.60
N VAL A 195 2.43 -1.60 -14.97
CA VAL A 195 2.47 -2.71 -14.00
C VAL A 195 3.66 -2.59 -13.06
N VAL A 196 4.86 -2.22 -13.54
CA VAL A 196 6.05 -2.03 -12.69
C VAL A 196 5.81 -0.95 -11.63
N PHE A 197 5.17 0.18 -12.00
CA PHE A 197 4.80 1.21 -11.05
C PHE A 197 3.79 0.71 -10.01
N PHE A 198 2.66 0.19 -10.45
CA PHE A 198 1.61 -0.28 -9.54
C PHE A 198 2.08 -1.45 -8.64
N LEU A 199 3.00 -2.29 -9.13
CA LEU A 199 3.62 -3.33 -8.33
C LEU A 199 4.31 -2.76 -7.10
N VAL A 200 5.11 -1.71 -7.24
CA VAL A 200 5.79 -1.09 -6.07
C VAL A 200 4.76 -0.45 -5.12
N CYS A 201 3.71 0.18 -5.68
CA CYS A 201 2.61 0.73 -4.88
C CYS A 201 1.90 -0.34 -4.03
N ILE A 202 1.63 -1.50 -4.62
CA ILE A 202 0.96 -2.61 -3.95
C ILE A 202 1.88 -3.31 -2.95
N LEU A 203 3.16 -3.49 -3.28
CA LEU A 203 4.15 -4.00 -2.34
C LEU A 203 4.22 -3.11 -1.08
N PHE A 204 4.21 -1.79 -1.26
CA PHE A 204 4.16 -0.86 -0.14
C PHE A 204 2.85 -0.99 0.66
N ARG A 205 1.69 -1.00 -0.02
CA ARG A 205 0.38 -1.22 0.62
C ARG A 205 0.35 -2.50 1.45
N LEU A 206 0.86 -3.60 0.91
CA LEU A 206 0.90 -4.90 1.55
C LEU A 206 1.80 -4.89 2.79
N ILE A 207 2.98 -4.26 2.70
CA ILE A 207 3.88 -4.08 3.84
C ILE A 207 3.20 -3.25 4.93
N CYS A 208 2.48 -2.18 4.56
CA CYS A 208 1.72 -1.37 5.50
C CYS A 208 0.60 -2.18 6.17
N TYR A 209 -0.13 -2.98 5.41
CA TYR A 209 -1.20 -3.83 5.94
C TYR A 209 -0.69 -4.89 6.92
N LEU A 210 0.45 -5.52 6.62
CA LEU A 210 1.09 -6.47 7.53
C LEU A 210 1.37 -5.84 8.90
N GLN A 211 1.77 -4.58 8.92
CA GLN A 211 1.94 -3.88 10.20
C GLN A 211 0.59 -3.59 10.87
N ILE A 212 -0.47 -3.28 10.12
CA ILE A 212 -1.80 -3.07 10.71
C ILE A 212 -2.28 -4.35 11.44
N LEU A 213 -2.13 -5.52 10.82
CA LEU A 213 -2.43 -6.80 11.48
C LEU A 213 -1.64 -6.98 12.76
N ARG A 214 -0.35 -6.65 12.77
CA ARG A 214 0.47 -6.69 13.98
C ARG A 214 0.02 -5.70 15.05
N LEU A 215 -0.46 -4.53 14.66
CA LEU A 215 -1.03 -3.57 15.60
C LEU A 215 -2.35 -4.06 16.19
N GLN A 216 -3.17 -4.79 15.42
CA GLN A 216 -4.41 -5.42 15.91
C GLN A 216 -4.09 -6.56 16.89
N ASP A 217 -3.17 -7.45 16.55
CA ASP A 217 -2.71 -8.51 17.46
C ASP A 217 -2.10 -7.91 18.74
N PHE A 218 -1.32 -6.84 18.63
CA PHE A 218 -0.82 -6.10 19.79
C PHE A 218 -1.96 -5.55 20.66
N ALA A 219 -3.02 -5.00 20.05
CA ALA A 219 -4.16 -4.49 20.81
C ALA A 219 -4.92 -5.60 21.56
N LEU A 220 -5.01 -6.80 20.98
CA LEU A 220 -5.58 -7.97 21.65
C LEU A 220 -4.70 -8.45 22.81
N VAL A 221 -3.38 -8.56 22.61
CA VAL A 221 -2.44 -8.93 23.68
C VAL A 221 -2.42 -7.88 24.80
N PHE A 222 -2.51 -6.61 24.45
CA PHE A 222 -2.60 -5.51 25.42
C PHE A 222 -3.83 -5.61 26.34
N GLN A 223 -4.91 -6.26 25.89
CA GLN A 223 -6.09 -6.52 26.72
C GLN A 223 -5.90 -7.73 27.65
N VAL A 224 -5.07 -8.71 27.28
CA VAL A 224 -4.92 -9.98 27.99
C VAL A 224 -3.73 -9.97 28.97
N ASP A 225 -2.58 -9.44 28.55
CA ASP A 225 -1.34 -9.40 29.33
C ASP A 225 -1.06 -7.97 29.82
N SER A 226 -1.20 -7.73 31.13
CA SER A 226 -1.20 -6.38 31.70
C SER A 226 0.19 -5.81 32.03
N ASP A 227 1.28 -6.59 31.93
CA ASP A 227 2.61 -6.13 32.32
C ASP A 227 3.13 -4.96 31.47
N VAL A 228 3.27 -3.78 32.09
CA VAL A 228 3.70 -2.53 31.44
C VAL A 228 5.04 -2.68 30.68
N GLU A 229 5.95 -3.51 31.19
CA GLU A 229 7.25 -3.75 30.56
C GLU A 229 7.13 -4.56 29.25
N SER A 230 6.28 -5.58 29.21
CA SER A 230 6.08 -6.40 28.01
C SER A 230 5.40 -5.56 26.91
N VAL A 231 4.39 -4.77 27.29
CA VAL A 231 3.69 -3.84 26.40
C VAL A 231 4.64 -2.81 25.78
N LEU A 232 5.49 -2.17 26.61
CA LEU A 232 6.44 -1.17 26.12
C LEU A 232 7.46 -1.81 25.17
N ARG A 233 7.97 -3.00 25.50
CA ARG A 233 8.93 -3.73 24.66
C ARG A 233 8.33 -4.06 23.29
N GLU A 234 7.06 -4.47 23.25
CA GLU A 234 6.39 -4.79 21.99
C GLU A 234 6.09 -3.54 21.16
N HIS A 235 5.61 -2.47 21.80
CA HIS A 235 5.44 -1.18 21.12
C HIS A 235 6.76 -0.66 20.52
N LEU A 236 7.88 -0.77 21.23
CA LEU A 236 9.21 -0.42 20.71
C LEU A 236 9.62 -1.28 19.51
N ARG A 237 9.24 -2.57 19.49
CA ARG A 237 9.47 -3.47 18.36
C ARG A 237 8.68 -3.03 17.13
N ILE A 238 7.39 -2.71 17.29
CA ILE A 238 6.53 -2.19 16.22
C ILE A 238 7.09 -0.88 15.68
N ARG A 239 7.44 0.07 16.57
CA ARG A 239 8.04 1.35 16.17
C ARG A 239 9.34 1.17 15.40
N ARG A 240 10.18 0.22 15.80
CA ARG A 240 11.40 -0.15 15.06
C ARG A 240 11.07 -0.66 13.65
N HIS A 241 10.04 -1.49 13.50
CA HIS A 241 9.60 -1.98 12.18
C HIS A 241 9.05 -0.88 11.30
N LEU A 242 8.19 -0.01 11.82
CA LEU A 242 7.69 1.17 11.11
C LEU A 242 8.84 2.09 10.65
N ARG A 243 9.84 2.34 11.51
CA ARG A 243 11.01 3.15 11.17
C ARG A 243 11.86 2.51 10.08
N ILE A 244 12.03 1.19 10.10
CA ILE A 244 12.76 0.48 9.04
C ILE A 244 12.01 0.59 7.70
N ILE A 245 10.69 0.42 7.71
CA ILE A 245 9.85 0.53 6.51
C ILE A 245 9.89 1.95 5.94
N SER A 246 9.66 2.95 6.80
CA SER A 246 9.78 4.38 6.48
C SER A 246 11.15 4.68 5.85
N HIS A 247 12.25 4.24 6.47
CA HIS A 247 13.59 4.49 5.95
C HIS A 247 13.84 3.87 4.58
N ARG A 248 13.26 2.69 4.29
CA ARG A 248 13.39 2.02 2.99
C ARG A 248 12.64 2.78 1.91
N TYR A 249 11.43 3.22 2.19
CA TYR A 249 10.53 3.81 1.18
C TYR A 249 10.54 5.33 1.11
N ARG A 250 11.14 6.05 2.09
CA ARG A 250 11.12 7.52 2.14
C ARG A 250 11.61 8.18 0.86
N ALA A 251 12.69 7.66 0.27
CA ALA A 251 13.25 8.22 -0.96
C ALA A 251 12.30 7.95 -2.13
N PHE A 252 11.76 6.73 -2.23
CA PHE A 252 10.81 6.36 -3.27
C PHE A 252 9.52 7.20 -3.21
N ILE A 253 8.89 7.32 -2.04
CA ILE A 253 7.64 8.08 -1.88
C ILE A 253 7.89 9.57 -2.22
N LEU A 254 9.00 10.13 -1.78
CA LEU A 254 9.36 11.52 -2.07
C LEU A 254 9.61 11.73 -3.58
N TRP A 255 10.40 10.88 -4.22
CA TRP A 255 10.67 10.98 -5.66
C TRP A 255 9.41 10.74 -6.48
N ALA A 256 8.57 9.78 -6.10
CA ALA A 256 7.30 9.52 -6.75
C ALA A 256 6.36 10.72 -6.63
N LEU A 257 6.24 11.31 -5.44
CA LEU A 257 5.44 12.52 -5.23
C LEU A 257 5.96 13.66 -6.12
N ILE A 258 7.22 14.06 -6.00
CA ILE A 258 7.80 15.16 -6.80
C ILE A 258 7.64 14.92 -8.31
N PHE A 259 7.97 13.71 -8.77
CA PHE A 259 7.93 13.40 -10.20
C PHE A 259 6.50 13.39 -10.73
N ILE A 260 5.55 12.80 -9.99
CA ILE A 260 4.14 12.80 -10.38
C ILE A 260 3.59 14.21 -10.36
N THR A 261 3.83 15.00 -9.31
CA THR A 261 3.46 16.42 -9.23
C THR A 261 3.99 17.20 -10.45
N ALA A 262 5.27 17.06 -10.77
CA ALA A 262 5.87 17.72 -11.93
C ALA A 262 5.23 17.28 -13.25
N SER A 263 4.92 15.98 -13.39
CA SER A 263 4.23 15.46 -14.58
C SER A 263 2.80 16.01 -14.72
N GLN A 264 2.04 16.07 -13.63
CA GLN A 264 0.67 16.62 -13.62
C GLN A 264 0.68 18.12 -13.93
N PHE A 265 1.66 18.84 -13.37
CA PHE A 265 1.86 20.25 -13.65
C PHE A 265 2.23 20.50 -15.13
N ALA A 266 3.12 19.69 -15.71
CA ALA A 266 3.46 19.77 -17.12
C ALA A 266 2.26 19.43 -18.03
N SER A 267 1.49 18.39 -17.69
CA SER A 267 0.24 18.04 -18.39
C SER A 267 -0.73 19.20 -18.38
N LEU A 268 -0.95 19.82 -17.21
CA LEU A 268 -1.87 20.95 -17.06
C LEU A 268 -1.40 22.17 -17.85
N LEU A 269 -0.10 22.52 -17.81
CA LEU A 269 0.45 23.64 -18.57
C LEU A 269 0.27 23.44 -20.07
N MET A 270 0.46 22.22 -20.58
CA MET A 270 0.31 21.93 -22.00
C MET A 270 -1.15 21.97 -22.44
N THR A 271 -2.10 21.57 -21.60
CA THR A 271 -3.53 21.59 -21.93
C THR A 271 -4.18 22.97 -21.76
N THR A 272 -3.63 23.86 -20.95
CA THR A 272 -4.21 25.21 -20.70
C THR A 272 -3.65 26.32 -21.60
N ARG A 273 -2.71 26.01 -22.52
CA ARG A 273 -2.24 26.99 -23.52
C ARG A 273 -3.35 27.39 -24.49
N SER A 274 -3.37 28.65 -24.94
CA SER A 274 -4.43 29.22 -25.78
C SER A 274 -4.65 28.51 -27.14
N ASN A 275 -3.62 27.84 -27.67
CA ASN A 275 -3.69 27.04 -28.90
C ASN A 275 -3.84 25.53 -28.65
N ALA A 276 -4.21 25.10 -27.43
CA ALA A 276 -4.30 23.69 -27.08
C ALA A 276 -5.64 23.09 -27.55
N HIS A 277 -5.58 22.17 -28.51
CA HIS A 277 -6.73 21.36 -28.91
C HIS A 277 -6.91 20.17 -27.95
N VAL A 278 -7.79 20.32 -26.97
CA VAL A 278 -8.09 19.30 -25.94
C VAL A 278 -9.21 18.36 -26.42
N ASN A 279 -8.97 17.62 -27.49
CA ASN A 279 -9.88 16.56 -27.94
C ASN A 279 -9.46 15.21 -27.36
N ILE A 280 -10.42 14.29 -27.16
CA ILE A 280 -10.16 12.92 -26.66
C ILE A 280 -9.09 12.22 -27.51
N TYR A 281 -9.05 12.51 -28.81
CA TYR A 281 -8.08 11.97 -29.75
C TYR A 281 -6.63 12.41 -29.51
N HIS A 282 -6.41 13.63 -28.99
CA HIS A 282 -5.07 14.15 -28.70
C HIS A 282 -4.68 13.99 -27.23
N ALA A 283 -5.64 14.15 -26.32
CA ALA A 283 -5.39 14.18 -24.88
C ALA A 283 -5.66 12.83 -24.18
N GLY A 284 -6.20 11.83 -24.87
CA GLY A 284 -6.58 10.54 -24.29
C GLY A 284 -5.43 9.80 -23.59
N GLU A 285 -4.29 9.66 -24.27
CA GLU A 285 -3.08 9.04 -23.70
C GLU A 285 -2.52 9.81 -22.50
N LEU A 286 -2.52 11.15 -22.59
CA LEU A 286 -2.10 12.03 -21.49
C LEU A 286 -3.02 11.88 -20.27
N ALA A 287 -4.34 11.81 -20.50
CA ALA A 287 -5.33 11.64 -19.45
C ALA A 287 -5.22 10.26 -18.79
N LEU A 288 -5.12 9.18 -19.57
CA LEU A 288 -4.94 7.82 -19.06
C LEU A 288 -3.65 7.70 -18.24
N CYS A 289 -2.54 8.28 -18.74
CA CYS A 289 -1.29 8.37 -18.00
C CYS A 289 -1.49 9.11 -16.68
N SER A 290 -2.11 10.30 -16.70
CA SER A 290 -2.31 11.13 -15.51
C SER A 290 -3.17 10.45 -14.44
N VAL A 291 -4.27 9.82 -14.83
CA VAL A 291 -5.14 9.05 -13.93
C VAL A 291 -4.38 7.87 -13.32
N SER A 292 -3.60 7.14 -14.13
CA SER A 292 -2.83 5.99 -13.62
C SER A 292 -1.76 6.39 -12.60
N LEU A 293 -1.04 7.50 -12.85
CA LEU A 293 -0.02 8.04 -11.95
C LEU A 293 -0.65 8.51 -10.63
N LEU A 294 -1.74 9.28 -10.69
CA LEU A 294 -2.47 9.74 -9.51
C LEU A 294 -3.04 8.58 -8.70
N ALA A 295 -3.63 7.57 -9.36
CA ALA A 295 -4.14 6.38 -8.68
C ALA A 295 -3.04 5.65 -7.89
N GLY A 296 -1.86 5.46 -8.48
CA GLY A 296 -0.72 4.86 -7.77
C GLY A 296 -0.22 5.72 -6.61
N LEU A 297 -0.12 7.04 -6.78
CA LEU A 297 0.28 7.96 -5.70
C LEU A 297 -0.72 7.94 -4.54
N LEU A 298 -2.02 7.95 -4.84
CA LEU A 298 -3.07 7.86 -3.82
C LEU A 298 -3.02 6.54 -3.05
N ILE A 299 -2.73 5.41 -3.72
CA ILE A 299 -2.53 4.12 -3.05
C ILE A 299 -1.36 4.22 -2.06
N LEU A 300 -0.23 4.82 -2.45
CA LEU A 300 0.93 5.01 -1.58
C LEU A 300 0.60 5.89 -0.37
N LEU A 301 0.06 7.08 -0.62
CA LEU A 301 -0.24 8.08 0.41
C LEU A 301 -1.33 7.60 1.37
N ARG A 302 -2.43 7.03 0.86
CA ARG A 302 -3.51 6.48 1.70
C ARG A 302 -3.01 5.31 2.55
N SER A 303 -2.18 4.42 2.00
CA SER A 303 -1.61 3.32 2.77
C SER A 303 -0.72 3.81 3.92
N ALA A 304 0.08 4.86 3.68
CA ALA A 304 0.94 5.46 4.70
C ALA A 304 0.17 6.24 5.77
N ALA A 305 -0.86 7.00 5.38
CA ALA A 305 -1.70 7.72 6.34
C ALA A 305 -2.53 6.75 7.20
N ARG A 306 -3.05 5.66 6.62
CA ARG A 306 -3.84 4.65 7.34
C ARG A 306 -3.04 3.97 8.45
N ILE A 307 -1.82 3.54 8.17
CA ILE A 307 -0.96 2.92 9.19
C ILE A 307 -0.53 3.92 10.27
N THR A 308 -0.21 5.16 9.90
CA THR A 308 0.09 6.21 10.89
C THR A 308 -1.10 6.48 11.79
N HIS A 309 -2.31 6.55 11.24
CA HIS A 309 -3.54 6.72 12.03
C HIS A 309 -3.75 5.55 13.01
N LYS A 310 -3.65 4.30 12.53
CA LYS A 310 -3.78 3.12 13.41
C LYS A 310 -2.67 3.06 14.48
N ALA A 311 -1.45 3.50 14.16
CA ALA A 311 -0.37 3.60 15.13
C ALA A 311 -0.58 4.69 16.18
N GLN A 312 -1.24 5.79 15.82
CA GLN A 312 -1.65 6.83 16.75
C GLN A 312 -2.83 6.39 17.62
N ALA A 313 -3.77 5.59 17.10
CA ALA A 313 -4.91 5.07 17.87
C ALA A 313 -4.49 4.17 19.06
N VAL A 314 -3.27 3.62 19.05
CA VAL A 314 -2.74 2.89 20.21
C VAL A 314 -2.64 3.78 21.45
N THR A 315 -2.39 5.08 21.29
CA THR A 315 -2.30 6.00 22.44
C THR A 315 -3.65 6.21 23.11
N SER A 316 -4.74 6.28 22.33
CA SER A 316 -6.09 6.40 22.88
C SER A 316 -6.54 5.10 23.55
N LEU A 317 -6.17 3.93 22.99
CA LEU A 317 -6.41 2.63 23.62
C LEU A 317 -5.72 2.53 24.99
N ALA A 318 -4.46 2.95 25.07
CA ALA A 318 -3.71 2.94 26.34
C ALA A 318 -4.30 3.90 27.37
N ALA A 319 -4.79 5.08 26.94
CA ALA A 319 -5.48 6.02 27.82
C ALA A 319 -6.82 5.44 28.32
N LYS A 320 -7.63 4.82 27.46
CA LYS A 320 -8.87 4.13 27.84
C LYS A 320 -8.58 3.04 28.88
N TRP A 321 -7.56 2.20 28.64
CA TRP A 321 -7.13 1.17 29.59
C TRP A 321 -6.70 1.75 30.94
N HIS A 322 -5.91 2.83 30.94
CA HIS A 322 -5.50 3.48 32.18
C HIS A 322 -6.68 4.01 33.00
N VAL A 323 -7.67 4.60 32.34
CA VAL A 323 -8.89 5.11 32.98
C VAL A 323 -9.71 3.97 33.56
N CYS A 324 -10.03 2.94 32.77
CA CYS A 324 -10.79 1.78 33.23
C CYS A 324 -10.12 1.10 34.43
N ALA A 325 -8.81 0.84 34.33
CA ALA A 325 -8.08 0.17 35.40
C ALA A 325 -7.89 1.05 36.66
N THR A 326 -8.13 2.36 36.57
CA THR A 326 -8.14 3.28 37.72
C THR A 326 -9.53 3.35 38.35
N ILE A 327 -10.61 3.42 37.56
CA ILE A 327 -11.99 3.40 38.07
C ILE A 327 -12.26 2.09 38.81
N ASP A 328 -11.94 0.94 38.20
CA ASP A 328 -12.15 -0.38 38.83
C ASP A 328 -11.40 -0.52 40.17
N SER A 329 -10.24 0.13 40.30
CA SER A 329 -9.47 0.08 41.56
C SER A 329 -10.16 0.83 42.71
N PHE A 330 -10.95 1.87 42.42
CA PHE A 330 -11.71 2.58 43.44
C PHE A 330 -12.98 1.81 43.87
N ASP A 331 -13.68 1.19 42.92
CA ASP A 331 -14.87 0.36 43.21
C ASP A 331 -14.52 -0.85 44.11
N THR A 332 -13.33 -1.44 43.95
CA THR A 332 -12.85 -2.51 44.83
C THR A 332 -12.49 -2.03 46.25
N THR A 333 -12.10 -0.77 46.43
CA THR A 333 -11.75 -0.24 47.76
C THR A 333 -12.97 0.21 48.58
N GLU A 334 -14.08 0.54 47.94
CA GLU A 334 -15.33 0.92 48.64
C GLU A 334 -16.11 -0.28 49.19
N THR A 335 -15.77 -1.51 48.76
CA THR A 335 -16.44 -2.75 49.18
C THR A 335 -15.73 -3.50 50.33
N GLU A 336 -14.63 -2.98 50.87
CA GLU A 336 -13.91 -3.58 52.01
C GLU A 336 -14.47 -3.18 53.40
N THR A 337 -15.80 -3.12 53.53
CA THR A 337 -16.46 -3.27 54.85
C THR A 337 -17.28 -4.55 54.86
N PRO A 338 -17.07 -5.48 55.81
CA PRO A 338 -17.78 -6.75 55.81
C PRO A 338 -19.18 -6.52 56.35
N VAL A 339 -20.15 -6.29 55.47
CA VAL A 339 -21.57 -6.39 55.80
C VAL A 339 -22.22 -7.41 54.87
N ALA A 340 -22.81 -8.42 55.50
CA ALA A 340 -23.43 -9.56 54.85
C ALA A 340 -24.57 -9.16 53.90
N GLN A 341 -24.56 -9.80 52.73
CA GLN A 341 -25.65 -10.16 51.80
C GLN A 341 -26.99 -9.41 51.94
N VAL A 342 -27.43 -8.70 50.89
CA VAL A 342 -28.74 -8.92 50.22
C VAL A 342 -28.62 -8.51 48.75
N ALA A 343 -29.21 -9.31 47.87
CA ALA A 343 -29.30 -9.14 46.43
C ALA A 343 -29.67 -7.72 45.97
N GLN A 344 -28.89 -7.18 45.03
CA GLN A 344 -29.41 -6.23 44.05
C GLN A 344 -28.75 -6.49 42.69
N GLN A 345 -29.48 -7.18 41.82
CA GLN A 345 -29.27 -7.16 40.38
C GLN A 345 -29.31 -5.70 39.93
N GLN A 346 -28.17 -5.14 39.53
CA GLN A 346 -28.12 -3.99 38.64
C GLN A 346 -27.59 -4.43 37.29
N THR A 347 -28.55 -4.88 36.51
CA THR A 347 -28.63 -4.92 35.06
C THR A 347 -28.11 -3.60 34.46
N PHE A 348 -26.96 -3.64 33.77
CA PHE A 348 -26.72 -2.71 32.66
C PHE A 348 -26.74 -3.54 31.38
N GLY A 349 -27.70 -3.19 30.52
CA GLY A 349 -28.29 -4.07 29.53
C GLY A 349 -27.34 -4.56 28.45
N GLY A 350 -27.51 -5.83 28.10
CA GLY A 350 -27.12 -6.33 26.79
C GLY A 350 -27.90 -5.60 25.70
N ILE A 351 -27.19 -5.14 24.68
CA ILE A 351 -27.74 -4.91 23.35
C ILE A 351 -26.84 -5.72 22.41
N TYR A 352 -27.19 -6.99 22.29
CA TYR A 352 -26.93 -7.77 21.09
C TYR A 352 -28.27 -7.78 20.37
N ASP A 353 -28.35 -7.05 19.26
CA ASP A 353 -29.25 -7.46 18.20
C ASP A 353 -28.48 -7.45 16.89
N ALA A 354 -28.57 -8.59 16.22
CA ALA A 354 -27.88 -8.89 14.98
C ALA A 354 -28.70 -8.35 13.82
N SER A 355 -28.03 -7.65 12.90
CA SER A 355 -28.56 -7.45 11.55
C SER A 355 -27.45 -7.65 10.53
N SER A 356 -27.43 -8.87 9.98
CA SER A 356 -27.30 -9.21 8.57
C SER A 356 -26.47 -8.29 7.66
N ASP A 357 -25.37 -8.86 7.17
CA ASP A 357 -24.82 -8.79 5.81
C ASP A 357 -25.49 -7.84 4.81
N LEU A 358 -24.71 -6.85 4.38
CA LEU A 358 -24.64 -6.39 3.00
C LEU A 358 -23.20 -5.94 2.76
N ASP A 359 -22.54 -6.59 1.79
CA ASP A 359 -21.20 -6.28 1.30
C ASP A 359 -21.06 -4.78 1.00
N ASP A 360 -20.42 -4.03 1.91
CA ASP A 360 -19.92 -2.70 1.60
C ASP A 360 -18.40 -2.71 1.51
N VAL A 361 -17.90 -2.23 0.37
CA VAL A 361 -16.50 -2.21 -0.04
C VAL A 361 -15.71 -1.10 0.71
N GLY A 362 -16.30 -0.51 1.75
CA GLY A 362 -15.77 0.63 2.50
C GLY A 362 -15.25 0.37 3.91
N ASP A 363 -15.67 -0.70 4.59
CA ASP A 363 -15.62 -0.70 6.07
C ASP A 363 -14.47 -1.52 6.68
N GLU A 364 -13.23 -1.16 6.36
CA GLU A 364 -12.06 -1.61 7.14
C GLU A 364 -11.54 -0.52 8.12
N GLU A 365 -12.34 0.51 8.41
CA GLU A 365 -11.87 1.69 9.14
C GLU A 365 -12.03 1.62 10.67
N ASP A 366 -12.93 0.80 11.24
CA ASP A 366 -13.35 1.00 12.65
C ASP A 366 -13.09 -0.13 13.67
N GLU A 367 -12.39 -1.20 13.33
CA GLU A 367 -12.22 -2.29 14.32
C GLU A 367 -11.32 -1.94 15.52
N LEU A 368 -10.40 -0.96 15.36
CA LEU A 368 -9.46 -0.55 16.42
C LEU A 368 -10.00 0.61 17.28
N ASP A 369 -10.96 1.38 16.77
CA ASP A 369 -11.60 2.50 17.48
C ASP A 369 -13.03 2.16 17.88
N ASN A 370 -13.31 0.85 18.04
CA ASN A 370 -14.61 0.40 18.45
C ASN A 370 -14.98 1.09 19.77
N THR A 371 -16.08 1.84 19.76
CA THR A 371 -16.63 2.54 20.92
C THR A 371 -17.18 1.58 21.97
N LYS A 372 -17.17 0.27 21.68
CA LYS A 372 -17.43 -0.79 22.64
C LYS A 372 -16.35 -0.80 23.73
N ILE A 373 -16.73 -0.20 24.87
CA ILE A 373 -16.18 -0.52 26.17
C ILE A 373 -16.55 -1.99 26.41
N VAL A 374 -15.66 -2.92 26.05
CA VAL A 374 -15.81 -4.31 26.48
C VAL A 374 -15.20 -4.37 27.88
N PRO A 375 -16.00 -4.63 28.92
CA PRO A 375 -15.51 -4.77 30.28
C PRO A 375 -14.89 -6.17 30.43
N SER A 376 -13.77 -6.41 29.75
CA SER A 376 -12.94 -7.58 29.99
C SER A 376 -11.87 -7.19 31.00
N TYR A 377 -12.31 -7.25 32.25
CA TYR A 377 -11.54 -7.28 33.49
C TYR A 377 -10.22 -8.06 33.36
N ALA A 378 -9.13 -7.45 33.83
CA ALA A 378 -7.95 -8.16 34.27
C ALA A 378 -7.30 -7.39 35.43
N TYR A 379 -7.74 -7.72 36.64
CA TYR A 379 -7.01 -7.77 37.91
C TYR A 379 -5.57 -7.22 37.87
N SER A 380 -5.42 -5.91 37.64
CA SER A 380 -4.10 -5.32 37.45
C SER A 380 -3.60 -4.83 38.80
N THR A 381 -2.79 -5.66 39.47
CA THR A 381 -1.96 -5.29 40.64
C THR A 381 -0.84 -4.30 40.28
N ILE A 382 -0.96 -3.62 39.14
CA ILE A 382 0.02 -2.71 38.58
C ILE A 382 -0.19 -1.33 39.17
N SER A 383 0.88 -0.77 39.73
CA SER A 383 0.83 0.54 40.34
C SER A 383 0.41 1.62 39.33
N PHE A 384 -0.45 2.53 39.77
CA PHE A 384 -0.91 3.69 39.01
C PHE A 384 0.26 4.43 38.32
N GLN A 385 1.38 4.61 39.04
CA GLN A 385 2.58 5.28 38.52
C GLN A 385 3.15 4.61 37.25
N LYS A 386 3.16 3.27 37.18
CA LYS A 386 3.66 2.55 36.00
C LYS A 386 2.73 2.75 34.80
N ARG A 387 1.42 2.69 35.02
CA ARG A 387 0.42 2.89 33.95
C ARG A 387 0.43 4.32 33.43
N GLN A 388 0.48 5.31 34.33
CA GLN A 388 0.59 6.72 33.98
C GLN A 388 1.88 7.00 33.18
N ALA A 389 3.02 6.44 33.61
CA ALA A 389 4.28 6.59 32.88
C ALA A 389 4.21 6.01 31.45
N LEU A 390 3.50 4.90 31.25
CA LEU A 390 3.28 4.30 29.93
C LEU A 390 2.42 5.20 29.03
N VAL A 391 1.31 5.73 29.55
CA VAL A 391 0.44 6.65 28.79
C VAL A 391 1.20 7.91 28.41
N THR A 392 1.89 8.54 29.36
CA THR A 392 2.72 9.72 29.09
C THR A 392 3.84 9.43 28.07
N TYR A 393 4.43 8.22 28.12
CA TYR A 393 5.37 7.79 27.09
C TYR A 393 4.71 7.76 25.70
N PHE A 394 3.53 7.16 25.57
CA PHE A 394 2.80 7.06 24.29
C PHE A 394 2.36 8.42 23.74
N GLU A 395 1.86 9.32 24.59
CA GLU A 395 1.49 10.68 24.19
C GLU A 395 2.67 11.46 23.60
N ASN A 396 3.84 11.34 24.24
CA ASN A 396 5.06 12.03 23.81
C ASN A 396 5.81 11.32 22.67
N ASN A 397 5.47 10.06 22.36
CA ASN A 397 6.15 9.25 21.36
C ASN A 397 5.21 8.74 20.27
N ARG A 398 4.70 9.66 19.46
CA ARG A 398 3.88 9.32 18.29
C ARG A 398 4.60 8.31 17.38
N ALA A 399 3.91 7.19 17.11
CA ALA A 399 4.35 6.16 16.18
C ALA A 399 3.68 6.37 14.81
N GLY A 400 4.40 6.08 13.72
CA GLY A 400 3.89 6.26 12.36
C GLY A 400 4.99 6.19 11.31
N ILE A 401 4.59 6.27 10.04
CA ILE A 401 5.54 6.40 8.93
C ILE A 401 5.97 7.86 8.83
N THR A 402 7.29 8.09 8.87
CA THR A 402 7.87 9.43 8.70
C THR A 402 8.74 9.51 7.45
N ILE A 403 8.74 10.65 6.77
CA ILE A 403 9.60 10.97 5.63
C ILE A 403 10.42 12.19 6.04
N TYR A 404 11.73 12.00 6.23
CA TYR A 404 12.67 13.07 6.62
C TYR A 404 12.20 13.97 7.79
N GLY A 405 11.57 13.35 8.80
CA GLY A 405 11.07 14.04 9.99
C GLY A 405 9.60 14.47 9.89
N PHE A 406 9.02 14.50 8.70
CA PHE A 406 7.60 14.77 8.50
C PHE A 406 6.78 13.47 8.64
N MET A 407 5.72 13.50 9.43
CA MET A 407 4.87 12.32 9.65
C MET A 407 3.81 12.25 8.54
N LEU A 408 3.65 11.10 7.89
CA LEU A 408 2.59 10.88 6.90
C LEU A 408 1.30 10.50 7.61
N ASP A 409 0.55 11.49 8.08
CA ASP A 409 -0.78 11.38 8.69
C ASP A 409 -1.86 12.08 7.84
N ARG A 410 -3.12 12.12 8.31
CA ARG A 410 -4.19 12.83 7.60
C ARG A 410 -3.88 14.32 7.41
N SER A 411 -3.27 14.97 8.40
CA SER A 411 -2.92 16.39 8.32
C SER A 411 -1.89 16.68 7.22
N SER A 412 -0.87 15.83 7.10
CA SER A 412 0.13 15.89 6.05
C SER A 412 -0.45 15.75 4.64
N LEU A 413 -1.45 14.90 4.46
CA LEU A 413 -2.14 14.74 3.18
C LEU A 413 -2.92 15.99 2.82
N HIS A 414 -3.59 16.63 3.79
CA HIS A 414 -4.23 17.93 3.57
C HIS A 414 -3.22 19.02 3.21
N THR A 415 -2.04 19.01 3.83
CA THR A 415 -0.96 19.95 3.46
C THR A 415 -0.46 19.72 2.04
N VAL A 416 -0.19 18.46 1.65
CA VAL A 416 0.21 18.13 0.27
C VAL A 416 -0.87 18.57 -0.70
N PHE A 417 -2.13 18.24 -0.44
CA PHE A 417 -3.26 18.66 -1.28
C PHE A 417 -3.36 20.19 -1.39
N GLY A 418 -3.19 20.92 -0.28
CA GLY A 418 -3.19 22.37 -0.28
C GLY A 418 -2.07 22.99 -1.12
N ILE A 419 -0.87 22.40 -1.07
CA ILE A 419 0.27 22.82 -1.90
C ILE A 419 -0.04 22.56 -3.39
N GLU A 420 -0.50 21.36 -3.73
CA GLU A 420 -0.87 21.00 -5.11
C GLU A 420 -1.97 21.92 -5.67
N LEU A 421 -3.04 22.13 -4.89
CA LEU A 421 -4.14 23.01 -5.27
C LEU A 421 -3.65 24.46 -5.48
N SER A 422 -2.77 24.95 -4.61
CA SER A 422 -2.18 26.28 -4.74
C SER A 422 -1.33 26.41 -6.01
N LEU A 423 -0.55 25.39 -6.35
CA LEU A 423 0.24 25.33 -7.59
C LEU A 423 -0.66 25.33 -8.83
N VAL A 424 -1.73 24.54 -8.81
CA VAL A 424 -2.73 24.47 -9.88
C VAL A 424 -3.44 25.81 -10.07
N LEU A 425 -3.93 26.43 -9.00
CA LEU A 425 -4.59 27.74 -9.04
C LEU A 425 -3.65 28.84 -9.53
N TRP A 426 -2.38 28.82 -9.07
CA TRP A 426 -1.38 29.77 -9.53
C TRP A 426 -1.11 29.64 -11.03
N LEU A 427 -0.98 28.41 -11.54
CA LEU A 427 -0.78 28.16 -12.96
C LEU A 427 -2.00 28.61 -13.78
N LEU A 428 -3.20 28.25 -13.35
CA LEU A 428 -4.44 28.67 -14.00
C LEU A 428 -4.57 30.19 -14.05
N GLY A 429 -4.21 30.89 -12.96
CA GLY A 429 -4.18 32.35 -12.95
C GLY A 429 -3.21 32.94 -13.98
N LYS A 430 -2.07 32.28 -14.23
CA LYS A 430 -1.10 32.69 -15.25
C LYS A 430 -1.51 32.35 -16.67
N THR A 431 -2.17 31.21 -16.91
CA THR A 431 -2.52 30.76 -18.26
C THR A 431 -3.85 31.32 -18.73
N VAL A 432 -4.82 31.49 -17.85
CA VAL A 432 -6.17 31.99 -18.18
C VAL A 432 -6.24 33.53 -18.06
N GLY A 433 -5.52 34.14 -17.11
CA GLY A 433 -5.57 35.58 -16.87
C GLY A 433 -4.73 36.45 -17.82
N ILE A 434 -3.99 35.85 -18.75
CA ILE A 434 -3.14 36.55 -19.74
C ILE A 434 -3.70 36.41 -21.17
N SER A 435 -4.90 35.82 -21.35
CA SER A 435 -5.57 35.73 -22.65
C SER A 435 -6.40 36.98 -22.97
#